data_AF-A0A4R4D0E1-F1
#
_entry.id   AF-A0A4R4D0E1-F1
#
_cell.length_a   1.000
_cell.length_b   1.000
_cell.length_c   1.000
_cell.angle_alpha   90.00
_cell.angle_beta   90.00
_cell.angle_gamma   90.00
#
_symmetry.space_group_name_H-M   'P 1'
#
loop_
_entity.id
_entity.type
_entity.pdbx_description
1 polymer ?
#
loop_
_entity_poly.entity_id
_entity_poly.type
_entity_poly.pdbx_seq_one_letter_code
_entity_poly.pdbx_strand_id
1 'polypeptide(L)'
;MSEHITTFSKIHFTPTDPVLTDIKIEDIAHALSLLCRANGHFKSFFSVAQHSINCATEAKERGYSKRIQLSCLLHDASEAYISDITRTVKKQLPQYIEFEDRLQKLIWNKYLDQPLSDEETRQVFEIDDAMLYYEFLNFMEEEIFNFTPCLKGVPDFECKAFEDVERQFIILFNRLTGKEKNYISVGIDGCKGGWLVVAISNETFEVGKFKTIEEICIRYQGADSLLIDIPIGLPESKVDVVKRPDNELRTLLSKKASSVFNTPFRQIVYAADEKIAWELNRELDAKQTPISMALCKAIKQVDVFLQNNPQWKNRLLESHPEYCFYLLNGGIPLEDNKRDDYGQEKRIDILKDCFSESQAVIETYKKQNKLRKKIDDVLDALCLAIVGRLGCNDGYRTIPDLPYQDCTGLNMQITVFKRK
;
A
#
# COMPACT_ATOMS: atom_id res chain seq x y z
N MET A 1 32.55 -18.97 -20.57
CA MET A 1 31.62 -18.37 -19.59
C MET A 1 30.42 -17.86 -20.36
N SER A 2 29.22 -17.92 -19.79
CA SER A 2 28.04 -17.28 -20.40
C SER A 2 28.29 -15.78 -20.55
N GLU A 3 27.81 -15.18 -21.64
CA GLU A 3 27.91 -13.72 -21.87
C GLU A 3 26.93 -12.90 -21.02
N HIS A 4 26.06 -13.58 -20.25
CA HIS A 4 25.02 -12.97 -19.43
C HIS A 4 25.23 -13.26 -17.93
N ILE A 5 24.72 -12.36 -17.11
CA ILE A 5 24.43 -12.56 -15.69
C ILE A 5 22.98 -13.03 -15.50
N THR A 6 22.67 -13.66 -14.38
CA THR A 6 21.29 -13.96 -13.99
C THR A 6 20.86 -12.97 -12.91
N THR A 7 19.82 -12.17 -13.18
CA THR A 7 19.30 -11.17 -12.22
C THR A 7 18.47 -11.83 -11.11
N PHE A 8 18.10 -11.04 -10.10
CA PHE A 8 17.22 -11.46 -9.01
C PHE A 8 15.87 -12.00 -9.52
N SER A 9 15.28 -11.34 -10.51
CA SER A 9 14.06 -11.76 -11.20
C SER A 9 14.26 -12.92 -12.20
N LYS A 10 15.47 -13.52 -12.22
CA LYS A 10 15.87 -14.67 -13.06
C LYS A 10 15.92 -14.35 -14.55
N ILE A 11 16.20 -13.09 -14.89
CA ILE A 11 16.44 -12.67 -16.28
C ILE A 11 17.91 -12.92 -16.63
N HIS A 12 18.16 -13.49 -17.81
CA HIS A 12 19.51 -13.55 -18.37
C HIS A 12 19.83 -12.20 -19.01
N PHE A 13 20.64 -11.40 -18.35
CA PHE A 13 20.95 -10.04 -18.74
C PHE A 13 22.39 -9.94 -19.25
N THR A 14 22.61 -9.34 -20.41
CA THR A 14 23.94 -9.12 -20.99
C THR A 14 24.33 -7.65 -20.79
N PRO A 15 25.20 -7.29 -19.82
CA PRO A 15 25.48 -5.89 -19.53
C PRO A 15 26.18 -5.15 -20.69
N THR A 16 26.92 -5.88 -21.52
CA THR A 16 27.57 -5.37 -22.74
C THR A 16 26.65 -5.31 -23.95
N ASP A 17 25.37 -5.70 -23.83
CA ASP A 17 24.36 -5.51 -24.87
C ASP A 17 22.96 -5.47 -24.23
N PRO A 18 22.63 -4.40 -23.48
CA PRO A 18 21.45 -4.40 -22.63
C PRO A 18 20.16 -4.23 -23.44
N VAL A 19 19.15 -5.03 -23.12
CA VAL A 19 17.82 -4.97 -23.74
C VAL A 19 16.86 -4.23 -22.82
N LEU A 20 16.14 -3.23 -23.36
CA LEU A 20 15.25 -2.34 -22.59
C LEU A 20 14.20 -3.09 -21.76
N THR A 21 13.64 -4.18 -22.30
CA THR A 21 12.57 -4.97 -21.62
C THR A 21 13.06 -5.73 -20.39
N ASP A 22 14.36 -6.00 -20.34
CA ASP A 22 15.01 -6.88 -19.38
C ASP A 22 15.45 -6.11 -18.13
N ILE A 23 15.50 -4.78 -18.22
CA ILE A 23 15.72 -3.89 -17.07
C ILE A 23 14.48 -3.93 -16.16
N LYS A 24 14.62 -4.27 -14.89
CA LYS A 24 13.51 -4.29 -13.92
C LYS A 24 13.89 -3.42 -12.73
N ILE A 25 12.92 -2.67 -12.20
CA ILE A 25 13.21 -1.80 -11.06
C ILE A 25 13.45 -2.63 -9.80
N GLU A 26 12.80 -3.78 -9.72
CA GLU A 26 12.98 -4.79 -8.68
C GLU A 26 14.41 -5.33 -8.68
N ASP A 27 14.99 -5.60 -9.86
CA ASP A 27 16.38 -6.04 -9.98
C ASP A 27 17.37 -4.95 -9.58
N ILE A 28 17.12 -3.70 -10.00
CA ILE A 28 17.94 -2.54 -9.63
C ILE A 28 17.91 -2.33 -8.11
N ALA A 29 16.72 -2.21 -7.53
CA ALA A 29 16.57 -1.97 -6.09
C ALA A 29 17.21 -3.09 -5.26
N HIS A 30 16.99 -4.34 -5.65
CA HIS A 30 17.55 -5.50 -4.96
C HIS A 30 19.08 -5.49 -4.99
N ALA A 31 19.67 -5.41 -6.18
CA ALA A 31 21.12 -5.43 -6.33
C ALA A 31 21.79 -4.23 -5.63
N LEU A 32 21.28 -3.00 -5.85
CA LEU A 32 21.84 -1.80 -5.22
C LEU A 32 21.72 -1.81 -3.70
N SER A 33 20.71 -2.48 -3.13
CA SER A 33 20.56 -2.61 -1.67
C SER A 33 21.63 -3.50 -1.04
N LEU A 34 22.23 -4.40 -1.83
CA LEU A 34 23.28 -5.34 -1.43
C LEU A 34 24.69 -4.88 -1.82
N LEU A 35 24.82 -4.00 -2.81
CA LEU A 35 26.11 -3.44 -3.23
C LEU A 35 26.63 -2.45 -2.20
N CYS A 36 27.82 -2.73 -1.66
CA CYS A 36 28.47 -1.90 -0.65
C CYS A 36 29.29 -0.78 -1.30
N ARG A 37 29.12 0.45 -0.80
CA ARG A 37 29.91 1.61 -1.23
C ARG A 37 31.33 1.61 -0.68
N ALA A 38 32.18 2.40 -1.32
CA ALA A 38 33.59 2.59 -0.96
C ALA A 38 34.36 1.26 -0.83
N ASN A 39 33.97 0.24 -1.62
CA ASN A 39 34.51 -1.11 -1.56
C ASN A 39 34.53 -1.72 -0.14
N GLY A 40 33.58 -1.34 0.73
CA GLY A 40 33.49 -1.84 2.10
C GLY A 40 34.52 -1.25 3.07
N HIS A 41 35.16 -0.13 2.74
CA HIS A 41 36.11 0.53 3.65
C HIS A 41 35.46 1.45 4.68
N PHE A 42 34.17 1.77 4.55
CA PHE A 42 33.44 2.49 5.59
C PHE A 42 33.30 1.65 6.86
N LYS A 43 33.23 2.33 8.02
CA LYS A 43 33.14 1.69 9.35
C LYS A 43 31.88 0.81 9.53
N SER A 44 30.86 1.03 8.71
CA SER A 44 29.57 0.32 8.71
C SER A 44 29.14 0.01 7.28
N PHE A 45 28.32 -1.03 7.09
CA PHE A 45 27.72 -1.30 5.78
C PHE A 45 26.84 -0.12 5.35
N PHE A 46 27.09 0.37 4.15
CA PHE A 46 26.34 1.44 3.51
C PHE A 46 26.20 1.10 2.04
N SER A 47 24.96 1.00 1.56
CA SER A 47 24.67 0.48 0.23
C SER A 47 24.54 1.58 -0.82
N VAL A 48 24.73 1.21 -2.09
CA VAL A 48 24.51 2.11 -3.24
C VAL A 48 23.06 2.60 -3.27
N ALA A 49 22.10 1.75 -2.92
CA ALA A 49 20.69 2.14 -2.82
C ALA A 49 20.45 3.19 -1.72
N GLN A 50 21.11 3.08 -0.56
CA GLN A 50 20.95 4.05 0.53
C GLN A 50 21.53 5.42 0.13
N HIS A 51 22.68 5.43 -0.54
CA HIS A 51 23.23 6.64 -1.17
C HIS A 51 22.23 7.27 -2.15
N SER A 52 21.69 6.48 -3.07
CA SER A 52 20.73 6.95 -4.08
C SER A 52 19.45 7.53 -3.46
N ILE A 53 18.95 6.94 -2.36
CA ILE A 53 17.82 7.46 -1.58
C ILE A 53 18.17 8.80 -0.91
N ASN A 54 19.37 8.93 -0.35
CA ASN A 54 19.84 10.18 0.25
C ASN A 54 19.96 11.28 -0.81
N CYS A 55 20.48 10.98 -2.00
CA CYS A 55 20.54 11.92 -3.13
C CYS A 55 19.14 12.38 -3.57
N ALA A 56 18.19 11.45 -3.72
CA ALA A 56 16.82 11.79 -4.08
C ALA A 56 16.09 12.62 -3.00
N THR A 57 16.38 12.33 -1.72
CA THR A 57 15.86 13.12 -0.59
C THR A 57 16.46 14.52 -0.58
N GLU A 58 17.76 14.67 -0.78
CA GLU A 58 18.42 15.98 -0.88
C GLU A 58 17.87 16.80 -2.05
N ALA A 59 17.64 16.19 -3.21
CA ALA A 59 17.00 16.87 -4.35
C ALA A 59 15.62 17.45 -3.96
N LYS A 60 14.84 16.70 -3.17
CA LYS A 60 13.55 17.17 -2.64
C LYS A 60 13.73 18.35 -1.68
N GLU A 61 14.69 18.28 -0.74
CA GLU A 61 14.96 19.36 0.22
C GLU A 61 15.50 20.63 -0.46
N ARG A 62 16.20 20.49 -1.59
CA ARG A 62 16.57 21.61 -2.47
C ARG A 62 15.39 22.18 -3.28
N GLY A 63 14.20 21.58 -3.19
CA GLY A 63 13.01 22.02 -3.92
C GLY A 63 13.01 21.63 -5.40
N TYR A 64 13.83 20.67 -5.81
CA TYR A 64 13.90 20.24 -7.21
C TYR A 64 12.69 19.40 -7.62
N SER A 65 12.44 19.34 -8.94
CA SER A 65 11.30 18.64 -9.51
C SER A 65 11.32 17.14 -9.20
N LYS A 66 10.16 16.46 -9.24
CA LYS A 66 10.07 14.99 -9.11
C LYS A 66 10.94 14.27 -10.13
N ARG A 67 11.12 14.87 -11.31
CA ARG A 67 11.98 14.35 -12.37
C ARG A 67 13.44 14.34 -11.95
N ILE A 68 13.96 15.44 -11.38
CA ILE A 68 15.33 15.50 -10.85
C ILE A 68 15.50 14.56 -9.65
N GLN A 69 14.51 14.47 -8.77
CA GLN A 69 14.50 13.51 -7.66
C GLN A 69 14.61 12.06 -8.17
N LEU A 70 13.86 11.72 -9.23
CA LEU A 70 13.92 10.39 -9.85
C LEU A 70 15.26 10.14 -10.53
N SER A 71 15.83 11.15 -11.18
CA SER A 71 17.17 11.07 -11.76
C SER A 71 18.24 10.84 -10.70
N CYS A 72 18.16 11.50 -9.54
CA CYS A 72 19.03 11.24 -8.40
C CYS A 72 18.86 9.83 -7.85
N LEU A 73 17.63 9.31 -7.78
CA LEU A 73 17.39 7.93 -7.33
C LEU A 73 18.00 6.89 -8.27
N LEU A 74 18.06 7.20 -9.56
CA LEU A 74 18.49 6.26 -10.61
C LEU A 74 19.89 6.51 -11.15
N HIS A 75 20.66 7.47 -10.62
CA HIS A 75 21.94 7.88 -11.24
C HIS A 75 23.00 6.76 -11.24
N ASP A 76 23.01 5.90 -10.21
CA ASP A 76 23.88 4.72 -10.10
C ASP A 76 23.18 3.42 -10.53
N ALA A 77 22.01 3.49 -11.19
CA ALA A 77 21.20 2.30 -11.49
C ALA A 77 21.90 1.26 -12.39
N SER A 78 22.85 1.69 -13.23
CA SER A 78 23.66 0.78 -14.04
C SER A 78 24.52 -0.15 -13.20
N GLU A 79 24.99 0.27 -12.02
CA GLU A 79 25.86 -0.51 -11.13
C GLU A 79 25.20 -1.81 -10.66
N ALA A 80 23.87 -1.88 -10.66
CA ALA A 80 23.12 -3.11 -10.41
C ALA A 80 23.49 -4.26 -11.37
N TYR A 81 23.99 -3.95 -12.57
CA TYR A 81 24.32 -4.92 -13.62
C TYR A 81 25.82 -5.02 -13.90
N ILE A 82 26.61 -4.01 -13.55
CA ILE A 82 28.06 -3.94 -13.86
C ILE A 82 28.98 -3.71 -12.66
N SER A 83 28.43 -3.66 -11.44
CA SER A 83 29.11 -3.36 -10.16
C SER A 83 29.41 -1.88 -9.92
N ASP A 84 29.56 -1.48 -8.65
CA ASP A 84 30.19 -0.21 -8.26
C ASP A 84 31.72 -0.36 -8.43
N ILE A 85 32.35 0.59 -9.13
CA ILE A 85 33.80 0.68 -9.25
C ILE A 85 34.24 2.06 -8.75
N THR A 86 35.19 2.09 -7.82
CA THR A 86 35.71 3.38 -7.32
C THR A 86 36.17 4.32 -8.43
N ARG A 87 35.85 5.60 -8.28
CA ARG A 87 36.16 6.68 -9.25
C ARG A 87 37.63 6.70 -9.70
N THR A 88 38.58 6.33 -8.84
CA THR A 88 40.01 6.26 -9.15
C THR A 88 40.34 5.18 -10.18
N VAL A 89 39.70 4.01 -10.07
CA VAL A 89 39.91 2.88 -10.98
C VAL A 89 39.14 3.09 -12.29
N LYS A 90 37.90 3.63 -12.23
CA LYS A 90 37.07 3.91 -13.43
C LYS A 90 37.86 4.70 -14.50
N LYS A 91 38.69 5.68 -14.12
CA LYS A 91 39.53 6.48 -15.03
C LYS A 91 40.49 5.68 -15.92
N GLN A 92 40.82 4.45 -15.52
CA GLN A 92 41.73 3.56 -16.26
C GLN A 92 40.99 2.52 -17.10
N LEU A 93 39.65 2.55 -17.12
CA LEU A 93 38.79 1.53 -17.75
C LEU A 93 37.85 2.15 -18.81
N PRO A 94 38.36 2.58 -19.98
CA PRO A 94 37.55 3.29 -20.99
C PRO A 94 36.37 2.44 -21.52
N GLN A 95 36.57 1.13 -21.72
CA GLN A 95 35.49 0.23 -22.16
C GLN A 95 34.39 0.09 -21.11
N TYR A 96 34.76 0.09 -19.82
CA TYR A 96 33.78 0.04 -18.74
C TYR A 96 32.91 1.29 -18.75
N ILE A 97 33.53 2.48 -18.87
CA ILE A 97 32.82 3.77 -18.94
C ILE A 97 31.85 3.79 -20.13
N GLU A 98 32.24 3.26 -21.28
CA GLU A 98 31.36 3.16 -22.45
C GLU A 98 30.14 2.26 -22.19
N PHE A 99 30.34 1.11 -21.57
CA PHE A 99 29.24 0.20 -21.22
C PHE A 99 28.31 0.80 -20.16
N GLU A 100 28.88 1.43 -19.13
CA GLU A 100 28.17 2.12 -18.06
C GLU A 100 27.30 3.26 -18.62
N ASP A 101 27.88 4.16 -19.41
CA ASP A 101 27.16 5.29 -20.02
C ASP A 101 26.01 4.82 -20.91
N ARG A 102 26.24 3.80 -21.76
CA ARG A 102 25.18 3.25 -22.62
C ARG A 102 24.05 2.61 -21.81
N LEU A 103 24.37 1.84 -20.78
CA LEU A 103 23.38 1.20 -19.91
C LEU A 103 22.61 2.25 -19.10
N GLN A 104 23.31 3.23 -18.51
CA GLN A 104 22.73 4.28 -17.70
C GLN A 104 21.76 5.14 -18.53
N LYS A 105 22.14 5.51 -19.76
CA LYS A 105 21.24 6.19 -20.71
C LYS A 105 20.01 5.36 -21.05
N LEU A 106 20.17 4.04 -21.22
CA LEU A 106 19.03 3.15 -21.49
C LEU A 106 18.07 3.07 -20.29
N ILE A 107 18.59 3.01 -19.07
CA ILE A 107 17.79 3.04 -17.84
C ILE A 107 17.06 4.38 -17.70
N TRP A 108 17.74 5.50 -17.93
CA TRP A 108 17.11 6.82 -17.92
C TRP A 108 16.04 6.93 -19.01
N ASN A 109 16.29 6.53 -20.25
CA ASN A 109 15.28 6.55 -21.31
C ASN A 109 14.06 5.67 -20.98
N LYS A 110 14.23 4.62 -20.17
CA LYS A 110 13.15 3.76 -19.73
C LYS A 110 12.21 4.43 -18.72
N TYR A 111 12.78 5.18 -17.78
CA TYR A 111 12.06 5.68 -16.60
C TYR A 111 11.86 7.19 -16.59
N LEU A 112 12.59 7.92 -17.43
CA LEU A 112 12.45 9.35 -17.69
C LEU A 112 11.87 9.50 -19.09
N ASP A 113 10.71 10.16 -19.22
CA ASP A 113 10.02 10.33 -20.52
C ASP A 113 10.87 11.01 -21.61
N GLN A 114 11.92 11.74 -21.19
CA GLN A 114 12.85 12.47 -22.05
C GLN A 114 14.25 12.47 -21.41
N PRO A 115 15.33 12.60 -22.22
CA PRO A 115 16.70 12.81 -21.71
C PRO A 115 16.81 14.05 -20.82
N LEU A 116 17.71 14.02 -19.85
CA LEU A 116 17.96 15.19 -18.99
C LEU A 116 18.62 16.31 -19.79
N SER A 117 18.23 17.54 -19.47
CA SER A 117 18.97 18.73 -19.91
C SER A 117 20.32 18.83 -19.21
N ASP A 118 21.23 19.63 -19.76
CA ASP A 118 22.56 19.85 -19.15
C ASP A 118 22.45 20.41 -17.72
N GLU A 119 21.46 21.27 -17.46
CA GLU A 119 21.24 21.83 -16.13
C GLU A 119 20.68 20.79 -15.15
N GLU A 120 19.71 19.95 -15.57
CA GLU A 120 19.22 18.85 -14.73
C GLU A 120 20.34 17.85 -14.42
N THR A 121 21.18 17.55 -15.41
CA THR A 121 22.34 16.67 -15.26
C THR A 121 23.32 17.25 -14.25
N ARG A 122 23.64 18.55 -14.36
CA ARG A 122 24.49 19.27 -13.41
C ARG A 122 23.94 19.20 -11.99
N GLN A 123 22.63 19.38 -11.81
CA GLN A 123 21.98 19.32 -10.50
C GLN A 123 22.07 17.93 -9.85
N VAL A 124 21.89 16.87 -10.63
CA VAL A 124 22.02 15.48 -10.13
C VAL A 124 23.44 15.21 -9.65
N PHE A 125 24.45 15.53 -10.46
CA PHE A 125 25.84 15.28 -10.08
C PHE A 125 26.37 16.20 -8.97
N GLU A 126 25.84 17.42 -8.86
CA GLU A 126 26.14 18.30 -7.73
C GLU A 126 25.65 17.70 -6.40
N ILE A 127 24.50 17.01 -6.42
CA ILE A 127 23.97 16.30 -5.25
C ILE A 127 24.78 15.03 -4.96
N ASP A 128 25.11 14.23 -5.98
CA ASP A 128 25.96 13.04 -5.81
C ASP A 128 27.31 13.41 -5.17
N ASP A 129 28.00 14.42 -5.72
CA ASP A 129 29.27 14.89 -5.15
C ASP A 129 29.11 15.42 -3.72
N ALA A 130 28.05 16.17 -3.43
CA ALA A 130 27.77 16.61 -2.07
C ALA A 130 27.57 15.41 -1.14
N MET A 131 26.78 14.43 -1.53
CA MET A 131 26.52 13.24 -0.72
C MET A 131 27.80 12.43 -0.47
N LEU A 132 28.61 12.22 -1.50
CA LEU A 132 29.91 11.55 -1.39
C LEU A 132 30.83 12.26 -0.37
N TYR A 133 30.88 13.59 -0.38
CA TYR A 133 31.68 14.35 0.59
C TYR A 133 31.23 14.07 2.03
N TYR A 134 29.93 14.13 2.31
CA TYR A 134 29.42 13.90 3.65
C TYR A 134 29.47 12.43 4.09
N GLU A 135 29.44 11.48 3.16
CA GLU A 135 29.72 10.07 3.45
C GLU A 135 31.14 9.88 3.98
N PHE A 136 32.14 10.43 3.30
CA PHE A 136 33.54 10.35 3.74
C PHE A 136 33.78 11.11 5.04
N LEU A 137 33.18 12.29 5.18
CA LEU A 137 33.27 13.05 6.42
C LEU A 137 32.67 12.26 7.60
N ASN A 138 31.52 11.62 7.42
CA ASN A 138 30.86 10.84 8.47
C ASN A 138 31.58 9.52 8.81
N PHE A 139 31.92 8.73 7.78
CA PHE A 139 32.46 7.39 7.99
C PHE A 139 33.97 7.37 8.19
N MET A 140 34.71 8.29 7.58
CA MET A 140 36.17 8.30 7.55
C MET A 140 36.80 9.52 8.21
N GLU A 141 36.01 10.53 8.60
CA GLU A 141 36.51 11.81 9.14
C GLU A 141 37.45 12.52 8.14
N GLU A 142 37.20 12.35 6.85
CA GLU A 142 38.06 12.83 5.76
C GLU A 142 37.32 13.83 4.85
N GLU A 143 37.94 14.99 4.62
CA GLU A 143 37.48 15.97 3.64
C GLU A 143 38.12 15.67 2.27
N ILE A 144 37.32 15.16 1.34
CA ILE A 144 37.81 14.70 0.02
C ILE A 144 37.85 15.79 -1.06
N PHE A 145 37.29 16.98 -0.78
CA PHE A 145 37.26 18.13 -1.68
C PHE A 145 37.84 19.37 -1.02
N ASN A 146 38.37 20.29 -1.83
CA ASN A 146 38.93 21.58 -1.38
C ASN A 146 37.86 22.62 -0.97
N PHE A 147 36.58 22.27 -1.08
CA PHE A 147 35.46 23.10 -0.66
C PHE A 147 34.40 22.21 -0.04
N THR A 148 33.64 22.76 0.90
CA THR A 148 32.53 22.05 1.56
C THR A 148 31.25 22.21 0.73
N PRO A 149 30.69 21.14 0.15
CA PRO A 149 29.41 21.20 -0.56
C PRO A 149 28.26 21.52 0.41
N CYS A 150 27.21 22.16 -0.11
CA CYS A 150 26.02 22.47 0.68
C CYS A 150 25.04 21.28 0.66
N LEU A 151 24.53 20.90 1.84
CA LEU A 151 23.33 20.08 1.96
C LEU A 151 22.20 20.92 2.56
N LYS A 152 20.97 20.66 2.10
CA LYS A 152 19.74 21.22 2.67
C LYS A 152 19.08 20.27 3.65
N GLY A 153 19.13 18.97 3.37
CA GLY A 153 18.63 17.92 4.23
C GLY A 153 19.67 17.37 5.19
N VAL A 154 19.23 16.41 6.01
CA VAL A 154 20.10 15.60 6.85
C VAL A 154 20.14 14.19 6.25
N PRO A 155 21.29 13.74 5.70
CA PRO A 155 21.42 12.38 5.19
C PRO A 155 21.31 11.34 6.29
N ASP A 156 20.80 10.16 5.94
CA ASP A 156 20.76 9.02 6.84
C ASP A 156 21.96 8.10 6.60
N PHE A 157 22.89 8.10 7.56
CA PHE A 157 24.09 7.28 7.54
C PHE A 157 24.04 6.09 8.52
N GLU A 158 22.86 5.78 9.08
CA GLU A 158 22.71 4.60 9.92
C GLU A 158 22.82 3.32 9.08
N CYS A 159 23.38 2.27 9.69
CA CYS A 159 23.43 0.95 9.07
C CYS A 159 22.02 0.35 9.03
N LYS A 160 21.47 0.14 7.83
CA LYS A 160 20.13 -0.42 7.63
C LYS A 160 20.16 -1.84 7.08
N ALA A 161 19.12 -2.61 7.39
CA ALA A 161 18.88 -3.91 6.74
C ALA A 161 18.61 -3.69 5.24
N PHE A 162 19.18 -4.54 4.39
CA PHE A 162 19.07 -4.37 2.93
C PHE A 162 17.62 -4.46 2.47
N GLU A 163 16.77 -5.29 3.10
CA GLU A 163 15.34 -5.40 2.78
C GLU A 163 14.58 -4.10 3.04
N ASP A 164 14.98 -3.32 4.05
CA ASP A 164 14.36 -2.04 4.36
C ASP A 164 14.81 -0.95 3.38
N VAL A 165 16.08 -0.99 2.94
CA VAL A 165 16.60 -0.07 1.92
C VAL A 165 15.99 -0.40 0.54
N GLU A 166 15.92 -1.66 0.15
CA GLU A 166 15.27 -2.13 -1.08
C GLU A 166 13.80 -1.65 -1.12
N ARG A 167 13.06 -1.87 -0.02
CA ARG A 167 11.67 -1.43 0.10
C ARG A 167 11.54 0.09 -0.01
N GLN A 168 12.41 0.86 0.68
CA GLN A 168 12.42 2.32 0.61
C GLN A 168 12.70 2.83 -0.81
N PHE A 169 13.66 2.20 -1.51
CA PHE A 169 13.99 2.53 -2.89
C PHE A 169 12.78 2.35 -3.81
N ILE A 170 12.10 1.21 -3.71
CA ILE A 170 10.89 0.91 -4.51
C ILE A 170 9.75 1.87 -4.19
N ILE A 171 9.50 2.18 -2.91
CA ILE A 171 8.47 3.16 -2.50
C ILE A 171 8.77 4.52 -3.12
N LEU A 172 10.01 5.01 -2.99
CA LEU A 172 10.39 6.31 -3.50
C LEU A 172 10.31 6.36 -5.03
N PHE A 173 10.77 5.31 -5.72
CA PHE A 173 10.64 5.19 -7.17
C PHE A 173 9.17 5.24 -7.62
N ASN A 174 8.28 4.48 -6.97
CA ASN A 174 6.86 4.44 -7.32
C ASN A 174 6.19 5.80 -7.08
N ARG A 175 6.54 6.49 -5.99
CA ARG A 175 6.06 7.84 -5.70
C ARG A 175 6.48 8.87 -6.75
N LEU A 176 7.72 8.78 -7.21
CA LEU A 176 8.30 9.73 -8.16
C LEU A 176 7.81 9.49 -9.59
N THR A 177 7.57 8.23 -9.97
CA THR A 177 7.02 7.86 -11.28
C THR A 177 5.49 7.93 -11.35
N GLY A 178 4.82 8.28 -10.24
CA GLY A 178 3.35 8.26 -10.16
C GLY A 178 2.73 6.86 -10.27
N LYS A 179 3.55 5.81 -10.13
CA LYS A 179 3.08 4.42 -10.05
C LYS A 179 2.44 4.10 -8.68
N GLU A 180 2.80 4.86 -7.63
CA GLU A 180 1.93 5.01 -6.46
C GLU A 180 0.80 5.96 -6.82
N LYS A 181 -0.37 5.39 -7.14
CA LYS A 181 -1.61 6.16 -7.12
C LYS A 181 -1.87 6.55 -5.66
N ASN A 182 -1.78 7.84 -5.35
CA ASN A 182 -2.19 8.36 -4.04
C ASN A 182 -3.71 8.25 -3.95
N TYR A 183 -4.18 7.11 -3.46
CA TYR A 183 -5.58 6.92 -3.14
C TYR A 183 -5.91 7.65 -1.86
N ILE A 184 -7.03 8.37 -1.87
CA ILE A 184 -7.56 9.00 -0.66
C ILE A 184 -8.24 7.94 0.18
N SER A 185 -8.99 7.04 -0.45
CA SER A 185 -9.82 6.08 0.26
C SER A 185 -9.90 4.74 -0.46
N VAL A 186 -9.90 3.68 0.34
CA VAL A 186 -10.01 2.29 -0.09
C VAL A 186 -11.16 1.63 0.66
N GLY A 187 -12.09 1.06 -0.10
CA GLY A 187 -13.17 0.23 0.40
C GLY A 187 -12.92 -1.23 0.08
N ILE A 188 -13.13 -2.11 1.06
CA ILE A 188 -12.77 -3.52 1.01
C ILE A 188 -13.99 -4.37 1.39
N ASP A 189 -14.36 -5.31 0.53
CA ASP A 189 -15.44 -6.26 0.80
C ASP A 189 -14.98 -7.71 0.58
N GLY A 190 -15.54 -8.63 1.36
CA GLY A 190 -15.25 -10.06 1.28
C GLY A 190 -15.92 -10.69 0.06
N CYS A 191 -15.16 -11.36 -0.79
CA CYS A 191 -15.69 -12.00 -1.99
C CYS A 191 -15.24 -13.46 -2.12
N LYS A 192 -15.85 -14.21 -3.06
CA LYS A 192 -15.43 -15.61 -3.29
C LYS A 192 -13.95 -15.68 -3.68
N GLY A 193 -13.14 -16.27 -2.81
CA GLY A 193 -11.72 -16.52 -3.04
C GLY A 193 -10.80 -15.35 -2.66
N GLY A 194 -11.24 -14.41 -1.82
CA GLY A 194 -10.41 -13.33 -1.30
C GLY A 194 -11.22 -12.07 -1.02
N TRP A 195 -10.67 -10.94 -1.41
CA TRP A 195 -11.18 -9.61 -1.13
C TRP A 195 -11.35 -8.83 -2.42
N LEU A 196 -12.43 -8.07 -2.51
CA LEU A 196 -12.64 -7.11 -3.57
C LEU A 196 -12.37 -5.72 -3.03
N VAL A 197 -11.64 -4.93 -3.81
CA VAL A 197 -11.20 -3.60 -3.42
C VAL A 197 -11.64 -2.59 -4.47
N VAL A 198 -12.13 -1.46 -3.99
CA VAL A 198 -12.26 -0.23 -4.77
C VAL A 198 -11.44 0.85 -4.10
N ALA A 199 -10.50 1.44 -4.84
CA ALA A 199 -9.63 2.51 -4.36
C ALA A 199 -9.88 3.78 -5.17
N ILE A 200 -10.07 4.92 -4.50
CA ILE A 200 -10.44 6.22 -5.11
C ILE A 200 -9.35 7.26 -4.82
N SER A 201 -8.87 7.93 -5.86
CA SER A 201 -8.02 9.13 -5.78
C SER A 201 -8.78 10.37 -6.26
N ASN A 202 -8.11 11.53 -6.33
CA ASN A 202 -8.70 12.75 -6.90
C ASN A 202 -8.97 12.63 -8.42
N GLU A 203 -8.20 11.80 -9.12
CA GLU A 203 -8.18 11.78 -10.59
C GLU A 203 -8.65 10.44 -11.17
N THR A 204 -8.58 9.35 -10.39
CA THR A 204 -8.81 8.00 -10.89
C THR A 204 -9.42 7.08 -9.83
N PHE A 205 -9.83 5.89 -10.27
CA PHE A 205 -10.15 4.79 -9.39
C PHE A 205 -9.41 3.52 -9.81
N GLU A 206 -9.42 2.52 -8.94
CA GLU A 206 -9.00 1.17 -9.25
C GLU A 206 -9.96 0.15 -8.64
N VAL A 207 -10.19 -0.93 -9.40
CA VAL A 207 -10.88 -2.11 -8.93
C VAL A 207 -9.90 -3.27 -8.98
N GLY A 208 -9.71 -3.93 -7.84
CA GLY A 208 -8.76 -5.02 -7.69
C GLY A 208 -9.32 -6.17 -6.87
N LYS A 209 -8.82 -7.38 -7.13
CA LYS A 209 -9.11 -8.57 -6.33
C LYS A 209 -7.83 -9.10 -5.72
N PHE A 210 -7.84 -9.31 -4.41
CA PHE A 210 -6.67 -9.73 -3.63
C PHE A 210 -6.98 -11.01 -2.88
N LYS A 211 -5.95 -11.81 -2.57
CA LYS A 211 -6.13 -13.06 -1.83
C LYS A 211 -6.11 -12.85 -0.32
N THR A 212 -5.34 -11.87 0.14
CA THR A 212 -5.09 -11.62 1.56
C THR A 212 -5.27 -10.13 1.88
N ILE A 213 -5.59 -9.85 3.14
CA ILE A 213 -5.65 -8.46 3.63
C ILE A 213 -4.26 -7.80 3.65
N GLU A 214 -3.20 -8.57 3.83
CA GLU A 214 -1.81 -8.10 3.82
C GLU A 214 -1.42 -7.51 2.45
N GLU A 215 -1.76 -8.20 1.34
CA GLU A 215 -1.56 -7.68 -0.02
C GLU A 215 -2.23 -6.31 -0.21
N ILE A 216 -3.44 -6.14 0.33
CA ILE A 216 -4.20 -4.89 0.25
C ILE A 216 -3.51 -3.80 1.07
N CYS A 217 -3.24 -4.07 2.34
CA CYS A 217 -2.63 -3.10 3.24
C CYS A 217 -1.26 -2.63 2.74
N ILE A 218 -0.42 -3.53 2.22
CA ILE A 218 0.87 -3.16 1.61
C ILE A 218 0.65 -2.30 0.35
N ARG A 219 -0.24 -2.72 -0.56
CA ARG A 219 -0.49 -2.01 -1.82
C ARG A 219 -1.04 -0.59 -1.60
N TYR A 220 -1.91 -0.43 -0.62
CA TYR A 220 -2.58 0.84 -0.35
C TYR A 220 -2.12 1.48 0.97
N GLN A 221 -0.86 1.23 1.36
CA GLN A 221 -0.29 1.75 2.61
C GLN A 221 -0.36 3.27 2.72
N GLY A 222 -0.27 3.98 1.58
CA GLY A 222 -0.32 5.43 1.49
C GLY A 222 -1.72 6.03 1.50
N ALA A 223 -2.79 5.22 1.58
CA ALA A 223 -4.15 5.75 1.59
C ALA A 223 -4.50 6.43 2.92
N ASP A 224 -5.30 7.51 2.84
CA ASP A 224 -5.76 8.23 4.03
C ASP A 224 -6.82 7.42 4.80
N SER A 225 -7.63 6.64 4.07
CA SER A 225 -8.72 5.82 4.61
C SER A 225 -8.71 4.40 4.08
N LEU A 226 -8.85 3.41 4.97
CA LEU A 226 -9.10 2.01 4.63
C LEU A 226 -10.29 1.49 5.45
N LEU A 227 -11.43 1.28 4.77
CA LEU A 227 -12.65 0.76 5.37
C LEU A 227 -12.94 -0.65 4.85
N ILE A 228 -13.32 -1.57 5.75
CA ILE A 228 -13.57 -2.97 5.43
C ILE A 228 -14.90 -3.46 6.01
N ASP A 229 -15.67 -4.24 5.24
CA ASP A 229 -16.88 -4.92 5.71
C ASP A 229 -16.53 -6.25 6.39
N ILE A 230 -15.87 -6.16 7.55
CA ILE A 230 -15.69 -7.30 8.43
C ILE A 230 -15.53 -6.85 9.88
N PRO A 231 -16.03 -7.62 10.86
CA PRO A 231 -15.83 -7.29 12.26
C PRO A 231 -14.35 -7.17 12.65
N ILE A 232 -13.99 -6.05 13.28
CA ILE A 232 -12.67 -5.78 13.87
C ILE A 232 -12.83 -5.54 15.36
N GLY A 233 -12.01 -6.20 16.16
CA GLY A 233 -12.16 -6.25 17.62
C GLY A 233 -13.19 -7.31 18.00
N LEU A 234 -12.72 -8.40 18.61
CA LEU A 234 -13.52 -9.60 18.83
C LEU A 234 -13.90 -9.76 20.31
N PRO A 235 -15.17 -10.05 20.62
CA PRO A 235 -15.58 -10.28 21.99
C PRO A 235 -15.00 -11.60 22.52
N GLU A 236 -14.58 -11.64 23.77
CA GLU A 236 -14.20 -12.87 24.48
C GLU A 236 -15.18 -13.23 25.60
N SER A 237 -16.03 -12.29 25.99
CA SER A 237 -17.04 -12.45 27.03
C SER A 237 -18.40 -11.88 26.62
N LYS A 238 -19.47 -12.26 27.32
CA LYS A 238 -20.81 -11.67 27.12
C LYS A 238 -20.83 -10.17 27.40
N VAL A 239 -19.94 -9.67 28.26
CA VAL A 239 -19.79 -8.22 28.52
C VAL A 239 -19.28 -7.51 27.27
N ASP A 240 -18.32 -8.12 26.56
CA ASP A 240 -17.77 -7.54 25.33
C ASP A 240 -18.79 -7.54 24.19
N VAL A 241 -19.64 -8.59 24.10
CA VAL A 241 -20.73 -8.64 23.12
C VAL A 241 -21.69 -7.47 23.25
N VAL A 242 -21.97 -7.01 24.48
CA VAL A 242 -22.84 -5.84 24.70
C VAL A 242 -22.14 -4.54 24.27
N LYS A 243 -20.81 -4.50 24.34
CA LYS A 243 -19.98 -3.35 23.95
C LYS A 243 -19.69 -3.29 22.45
N ARG A 244 -19.88 -4.40 21.72
CA ARG A 244 -19.79 -4.43 20.25
C ARG A 244 -20.86 -3.50 19.63
N PRO A 245 -20.55 -2.87 18.50
CA PRO A 245 -21.45 -1.92 17.85
C PRO A 245 -22.68 -2.57 17.21
N ASP A 246 -22.69 -3.89 17.04
CA ASP A 246 -23.74 -4.68 16.38
C ASP A 246 -25.15 -4.37 16.92
N ASN A 247 -25.31 -4.20 18.24
CA ASN A 247 -26.62 -3.93 18.86
C ASN A 247 -27.14 -2.52 18.55
N GLU A 248 -26.25 -1.53 18.64
CA GLU A 248 -26.58 -0.15 18.33
C GLU A 248 -26.89 0.01 16.84
N LEU A 249 -26.08 -0.62 15.97
CA LEU A 249 -26.31 -0.61 14.53
C LEU A 249 -27.67 -1.22 14.16
N ARG A 250 -28.07 -2.33 14.79
CA ARG A 250 -29.41 -2.93 14.57
C ARG A 250 -30.53 -1.97 14.93
N THR A 251 -30.37 -1.21 16.01
CA THR A 251 -31.36 -0.22 16.44
C THR A 251 -31.48 0.90 15.39
N LEU A 252 -30.35 1.35 14.85
CA LEU A 252 -30.30 2.40 13.83
C LEU A 252 -30.88 1.96 12.48
N LEU A 253 -30.67 0.70 12.08
CA LEU A 253 -31.18 0.17 10.81
C LEU A 253 -32.66 -0.25 10.85
N SER A 254 -33.27 -0.37 12.05
CA SER A 254 -34.68 -0.73 12.28
C SER A 254 -35.18 -1.85 11.34
N LYS A 255 -35.85 -1.51 10.22
CA LYS A 255 -36.36 -2.46 9.21
C LYS A 255 -35.31 -3.38 8.57
N LYS A 256 -34.02 -3.03 8.66
CA LYS A 256 -32.90 -3.82 8.13
C LYS A 256 -32.01 -4.40 9.24
N ALA A 257 -32.48 -4.48 10.48
CA ALA A 257 -31.71 -5.05 11.59
C ALA A 257 -31.18 -6.48 11.32
N SER A 258 -31.82 -7.27 10.44
CA SER A 258 -31.37 -8.61 10.06
C SER A 258 -30.12 -8.61 9.16
N SER A 259 -29.69 -7.48 8.59
CA SER A 259 -28.42 -7.40 7.85
C SER A 259 -27.21 -7.38 8.77
N VAL A 260 -27.39 -7.09 10.06
CA VAL A 260 -26.32 -7.06 11.06
C VAL A 260 -26.30 -8.40 11.80
N PHE A 261 -25.26 -9.18 11.57
CA PHE A 261 -25.04 -10.42 12.31
C PHE A 261 -24.31 -10.16 13.62
N ASN A 262 -24.42 -11.08 14.59
CA ASN A 262 -23.65 -10.98 15.83
C ASN A 262 -22.18 -11.32 15.52
N THR A 263 -21.25 -10.45 15.92
CA THR A 263 -19.82 -10.74 15.81
C THR A 263 -19.48 -12.04 16.56
N PRO A 264 -18.83 -13.04 15.92
CA PRO A 264 -18.41 -14.25 16.59
C PRO A 264 -17.41 -13.97 17.71
N PHE A 265 -17.49 -14.75 18.79
CA PHE A 265 -16.48 -14.74 19.84
C PHE A 265 -15.11 -15.14 19.29
N ARG A 266 -14.04 -14.55 19.82
CA ARG A 266 -12.66 -14.90 19.41
C ARG A 266 -12.41 -16.41 19.55
N GLN A 267 -12.93 -17.04 20.60
CA GLN A 267 -12.85 -18.48 20.81
C GLN A 267 -13.45 -19.29 19.64
N ILE A 268 -14.58 -18.83 19.08
CA ILE A 268 -15.23 -19.48 17.93
C ILE A 268 -14.41 -19.25 16.65
N VAL A 269 -13.91 -18.03 16.44
CA VAL A 269 -13.06 -17.68 15.28
C VAL A 269 -11.78 -18.53 15.26
N TYR A 270 -11.21 -18.82 16.42
CA TYR A 270 -9.96 -19.54 16.57
C TYR A 270 -10.11 -21.05 16.78
N ALA A 271 -11.35 -21.57 16.79
CA ALA A 271 -11.61 -23.00 16.92
C ALA A 271 -10.79 -23.82 15.90
N ALA A 272 -10.28 -24.98 16.34
CA ALA A 272 -9.41 -25.82 15.51
C ALA A 272 -10.17 -26.45 14.33
N ASP A 273 -11.46 -26.71 14.51
CA ASP A 273 -12.35 -27.24 13.48
C ASP A 273 -13.80 -26.77 13.66
N GLU A 274 -14.65 -27.11 12.69
CA GLU A 274 -16.06 -26.73 12.65
C GLU A 274 -16.86 -27.34 13.82
N LYS A 275 -16.52 -28.55 14.28
CA LYS A 275 -17.22 -29.22 15.37
C LYS A 275 -17.02 -28.44 16.67
N ILE A 276 -15.77 -28.07 16.97
CA ILE A 276 -15.41 -27.26 18.14
C ILE A 276 -16.04 -25.87 18.04
N ALA A 277 -16.05 -25.25 16.85
CA ALA A 277 -16.69 -23.94 16.65
C ALA A 277 -18.19 -23.97 17.01
N TRP A 278 -18.91 -25.02 16.60
CA TRP A 278 -20.33 -25.19 16.93
C TRP A 278 -20.58 -25.56 18.40
N GLU A 279 -19.68 -26.31 19.03
CA GLU A 279 -19.70 -26.55 20.48
C GLU A 279 -19.59 -25.24 21.24
N LEU A 280 -18.57 -24.43 20.95
CA LEU A 280 -18.37 -23.11 21.56
C LEU A 280 -19.54 -22.15 21.29
N ASN A 281 -20.11 -22.18 20.08
CA ASN A 281 -21.29 -21.37 19.75
C ASN A 281 -22.48 -21.66 20.68
N ARG A 282 -22.69 -22.94 21.04
CA ARG A 282 -23.74 -23.34 21.99
C ARG A 282 -23.38 -22.95 23.42
N GLU A 283 -22.16 -23.25 23.87
CA GLU A 283 -21.72 -22.98 25.24
C GLU A 283 -21.74 -21.50 25.59
N LEU A 284 -21.34 -20.64 24.66
CA LEU A 284 -21.29 -19.20 24.85
C LEU A 284 -22.64 -18.51 24.60
N ASP A 285 -23.66 -19.24 24.13
CA ASP A 285 -24.92 -18.68 23.59
C ASP A 285 -24.64 -17.56 22.55
N ALA A 286 -23.71 -17.83 21.62
CA ALA A 286 -23.22 -16.82 20.68
C ALA A 286 -24.19 -16.56 19.50
N LYS A 287 -25.22 -17.41 19.35
CA LYS A 287 -26.30 -17.29 18.35
C LYS A 287 -25.78 -17.14 16.92
N GLN A 288 -24.66 -17.80 16.63
CA GLN A 288 -24.07 -17.81 15.31
C GLN A 288 -24.86 -18.71 14.36
N THR A 289 -24.90 -18.32 13.09
CA THR A 289 -25.59 -19.04 12.02
C THR A 289 -24.57 -19.63 11.04
N PRO A 290 -24.95 -20.57 10.15
CA PRO A 290 -24.03 -21.06 9.13
C PRO A 290 -23.44 -19.94 8.26
N ILE A 291 -24.21 -18.87 8.02
CA ILE A 291 -23.76 -17.70 7.26
C ILE A 291 -22.66 -16.94 8.02
N SER A 292 -22.87 -16.62 9.30
CA SER A 292 -21.85 -15.92 10.09
C SER A 292 -20.63 -16.82 10.40
N MET A 293 -20.82 -18.14 10.51
CA MET A 293 -19.71 -19.10 10.64
C MET A 293 -18.85 -19.21 9.40
N ALA A 294 -19.42 -19.04 8.21
CA ALA A 294 -18.63 -18.99 6.98
C ALA A 294 -17.65 -17.80 6.96
N LEU A 295 -17.93 -16.72 7.71
CA LEU A 295 -17.07 -15.53 7.80
C LEU A 295 -15.89 -15.70 8.77
N CYS A 296 -15.91 -16.67 9.68
CA CYS A 296 -14.84 -16.87 10.67
C CYS A 296 -13.44 -16.95 10.05
N LYS A 297 -13.30 -17.56 8.87
CA LYS A 297 -12.00 -17.63 8.18
C LYS A 297 -11.47 -16.26 7.76
N ALA A 298 -12.34 -15.40 7.24
CA ALA A 298 -11.98 -14.04 6.86
C ALA A 298 -11.72 -13.17 8.10
N ILE A 299 -12.57 -13.28 9.14
CA ILE A 299 -12.40 -12.59 10.42
C ILE A 299 -11.05 -12.95 11.04
N LYS A 300 -10.71 -14.25 11.09
CA LYS A 300 -9.43 -14.75 11.60
C LYS A 300 -8.26 -14.17 10.80
N GLN A 301 -8.36 -14.10 9.47
CA GLN A 301 -7.29 -13.56 8.63
C GLN A 301 -7.01 -12.08 8.99
N VAL A 302 -8.05 -11.26 9.15
CA VAL A 302 -7.91 -9.85 9.49
C VAL A 302 -7.40 -9.67 10.91
N ASP A 303 -7.95 -10.40 11.89
CA ASP A 303 -7.51 -10.31 13.27
C ASP A 303 -6.03 -10.74 13.43
N VAL A 304 -5.61 -11.87 12.85
CA VAL A 304 -4.20 -12.31 12.87
C VAL A 304 -3.29 -11.27 12.22
N PHE A 305 -3.68 -10.70 11.08
CA PHE A 305 -2.91 -9.65 10.42
C PHE A 305 -2.70 -8.43 11.32
N LEU A 306 -3.76 -7.97 11.99
CA LEU A 306 -3.70 -6.82 12.90
C LEU A 306 -2.88 -7.10 14.17
N GLN A 307 -2.87 -8.34 14.67
CA GLN A 307 -2.01 -8.71 15.79
C GLN A 307 -0.52 -8.74 15.41
N ASN A 308 -0.21 -9.24 14.21
CA ASN A 308 1.16 -9.32 13.71
C ASN A 308 1.70 -7.98 13.20
N ASN A 309 0.83 -7.01 12.92
CA ASN A 309 1.20 -5.71 12.38
C ASN A 309 0.56 -4.57 13.18
N PRO A 310 1.11 -4.21 14.35
CA PRO A 310 0.55 -3.19 15.24
C PRO A 310 0.31 -1.82 14.59
N GLN A 311 1.08 -1.46 13.56
CA GLN A 311 0.91 -0.22 12.79
C GLN A 311 -0.43 -0.13 12.04
N TRP A 312 -1.11 -1.27 11.84
CA TRP A 312 -2.42 -1.34 11.20
C TRP A 312 -3.58 -1.33 12.20
N LYS A 313 -3.31 -1.51 13.50
CA LYS A 313 -4.34 -1.44 14.54
C LYS A 313 -4.99 -0.07 14.52
N ASN A 314 -6.31 -0.05 14.41
CA ASN A 314 -7.12 1.18 14.35
C ASN A 314 -6.76 2.10 13.15
N ARG A 315 -6.07 1.58 12.12
CA ARG A 315 -5.86 2.22 10.80
C ARG A 315 -6.71 1.54 9.72
N LEU A 316 -6.77 0.21 9.73
CA LEU A 316 -7.79 -0.55 9.00
C LEU A 316 -9.05 -0.57 9.87
N LEU A 317 -10.15 -0.02 9.35
CA LEU A 317 -11.35 0.25 10.15
C LEU A 317 -12.56 -0.53 9.62
N GLU A 318 -13.33 -1.11 10.55
CA GLU A 318 -14.60 -1.76 10.25
C GLU A 318 -15.64 -0.71 9.82
N SER A 319 -16.43 -1.02 8.79
CA SER A 319 -17.57 -0.24 8.33
C SER A 319 -18.66 -1.19 7.80
N HIS A 320 -19.90 -0.72 7.63
CA HIS A 320 -21.05 -1.56 7.25
C HIS A 320 -21.81 -0.99 6.04
N PRO A 321 -21.77 -1.63 4.86
CA PRO A 321 -22.35 -1.13 3.61
C PRO A 321 -23.83 -0.74 3.71
N GLU A 322 -24.67 -1.56 4.32
CA GLU A 322 -26.12 -1.27 4.44
C GLU A 322 -26.41 -0.01 5.26
N TYR A 323 -25.60 0.25 6.31
CA TYR A 323 -25.72 1.50 7.07
C TYR A 323 -25.11 2.68 6.33
N CYS A 324 -24.01 2.47 5.61
CA CYS A 324 -23.46 3.47 4.71
C CYS A 324 -24.49 3.92 3.66
N PHE A 325 -25.14 2.97 2.97
CA PHE A 325 -26.22 3.26 2.03
C PHE A 325 -27.41 3.96 2.68
N TYR A 326 -27.79 3.56 3.90
CA TYR A 326 -28.83 4.27 4.66
C TYR A 326 -28.47 5.76 4.86
N LEU A 327 -27.21 6.06 5.20
CA LEU A 327 -26.74 7.44 5.39
C LEU A 327 -26.68 8.22 4.07
N LEU A 328 -26.12 7.62 3.02
CA LEU A 328 -26.04 8.24 1.69
C LEU A 328 -27.43 8.49 1.08
N ASN A 329 -28.38 7.60 1.35
CA ASN A 329 -29.79 7.75 0.94
C ASN A 329 -30.61 8.65 1.88
N GLY A 330 -29.96 9.60 2.54
CA GLY A 330 -30.60 10.61 3.35
C GLY A 330 -31.21 10.12 4.67
N GLY A 331 -30.97 8.88 5.10
CA GLY A 331 -31.60 8.25 6.27
C GLY A 331 -32.83 7.40 5.92
N ILE A 332 -32.98 7.00 4.65
CA ILE A 332 -34.06 6.14 4.18
C ILE A 332 -33.51 4.73 3.89
N PRO A 333 -34.00 3.67 4.55
CA PRO A 333 -33.52 2.30 4.32
C PRO A 333 -33.80 1.82 2.89
N LEU A 334 -32.81 1.15 2.27
CA LEU A 334 -33.00 0.44 1.00
C LEU A 334 -33.62 -0.94 1.26
N GLU A 335 -34.93 -1.03 1.06
CA GLU A 335 -35.70 -2.27 1.23
C GLU A 335 -35.42 -3.29 0.12
N ASP A 336 -35.09 -2.82 -1.09
CA ASP A 336 -34.79 -3.62 -2.27
C ASP A 336 -33.57 -4.54 -2.09
N ASN A 337 -33.64 -5.74 -2.65
CA ASN A 337 -32.62 -6.76 -2.51
C ASN A 337 -31.34 -6.34 -3.25
N LYS A 338 -30.17 -6.43 -2.59
CA LYS A 338 -28.89 -6.07 -3.23
C LYS A 338 -28.48 -6.97 -4.40
N ARG A 339 -29.20 -8.09 -4.60
CA ARG A 339 -28.90 -9.08 -5.64
C ARG A 339 -29.80 -8.98 -6.88
N ASP A 340 -30.89 -8.22 -6.82
CA ASP A 340 -31.74 -7.99 -8.00
C ASP A 340 -31.30 -6.72 -8.75
N ASP A 341 -31.65 -6.64 -10.03
CA ASP A 341 -31.18 -5.58 -10.91
C ASP A 341 -31.70 -4.20 -10.46
N TYR A 342 -32.95 -4.14 -9.99
CA TYR A 342 -33.58 -2.90 -9.51
C TYR A 342 -32.91 -2.35 -8.25
N GLY A 343 -32.63 -3.20 -7.27
CA GLY A 343 -31.93 -2.84 -6.05
C GLY A 343 -30.46 -2.51 -6.28
N GLN A 344 -29.84 -3.08 -7.31
CA GLN A 344 -28.50 -2.70 -7.75
C GLN A 344 -28.50 -1.31 -8.42
N GLU A 345 -29.44 -1.05 -9.32
CA GLU A 345 -29.56 0.25 -10.00
C GLU A 345 -29.77 1.39 -9.01
N LYS A 346 -30.67 1.24 -8.03
CA LYS A 346 -30.85 2.22 -6.95
C LYS A 346 -29.57 2.50 -6.17
N ARG A 347 -28.79 1.47 -5.84
CA ARG A 347 -27.51 1.63 -5.14
C ARG A 347 -26.52 2.38 -6.01
N ILE A 348 -26.43 2.04 -7.30
CA ILE A 348 -25.57 2.75 -8.24
C ILE A 348 -25.94 4.24 -8.31
N ASP A 349 -27.23 4.57 -8.39
CA ASP A 349 -27.67 5.96 -8.49
C ASP A 349 -27.32 6.78 -7.23
N ILE A 350 -27.51 6.20 -6.04
CA ILE A 350 -27.06 6.83 -4.78
C ILE A 350 -25.54 7.07 -4.78
N LEU A 351 -24.74 6.12 -5.29
CA LEU A 351 -23.29 6.29 -5.33
C LEU A 351 -22.86 7.31 -6.39
N LYS A 352 -23.56 7.41 -7.53
CA LYS A 352 -23.30 8.42 -8.58
C LYS A 352 -23.41 9.85 -8.06
N ASP A 353 -24.40 10.11 -7.18
CA ASP A 353 -24.58 11.43 -6.58
C ASP A 353 -23.38 11.86 -5.72
N CYS A 354 -22.62 10.90 -5.19
CA CYS A 354 -21.44 11.13 -4.37
C CYS A 354 -20.12 11.00 -5.16
N PHE A 355 -20.11 10.20 -6.22
CA PHE A 355 -18.96 9.91 -7.05
C PHE A 355 -19.41 9.60 -8.49
N SER A 356 -19.22 10.54 -9.40
CA SER A 356 -19.72 10.47 -10.78
C SER A 356 -19.25 9.23 -11.56
N GLU A 357 -18.08 8.70 -11.23
CA GLU A 357 -17.42 7.58 -11.88
C GLU A 357 -17.91 6.23 -11.34
N SER A 358 -18.89 6.21 -10.44
CA SER A 358 -19.48 4.99 -9.88
C SER A 358 -19.90 4.00 -10.96
N GLN A 359 -20.50 4.46 -12.06
CA GLN A 359 -20.86 3.59 -13.18
C GLN A 359 -19.62 2.95 -13.85
N ALA A 360 -18.55 3.73 -14.02
CA ALA A 360 -17.31 3.26 -14.65
C ALA A 360 -16.58 2.24 -13.78
N VAL A 361 -16.66 2.33 -12.45
CA VAL A 361 -16.17 1.32 -11.51
C VAL A 361 -16.86 -0.02 -11.75
N ILE A 362 -18.18 -0.03 -11.83
CA ILE A 362 -18.97 -1.25 -12.07
C ILE A 362 -18.67 -1.85 -13.44
N GLU A 363 -18.55 -1.03 -14.47
CA GLU A 363 -18.17 -1.48 -15.81
C GLU A 363 -16.77 -2.08 -15.85
N THR A 364 -15.81 -1.48 -15.14
CA THR A 364 -14.45 -1.99 -15.01
C THR A 364 -14.46 -3.37 -14.34
N TYR A 365 -15.19 -3.52 -13.24
CA TYR A 365 -15.38 -4.80 -12.57
C TYR A 365 -15.98 -5.87 -13.50
N LYS A 366 -17.07 -5.53 -14.22
CA LYS A 366 -17.72 -6.44 -15.17
C LYS A 366 -16.77 -6.86 -16.30
N LYS A 367 -15.96 -5.95 -16.83
CA LYS A 367 -14.95 -6.24 -17.87
C LYS A 367 -13.88 -7.21 -17.38
N GLN A 368 -13.40 -7.03 -16.14
CA GLN A 368 -12.40 -7.90 -15.51
C GLN A 368 -12.99 -9.26 -15.11
N ASN A 369 -14.30 -9.33 -14.83
CA ASN A 369 -14.98 -10.51 -14.30
C ASN A 369 -16.11 -10.99 -15.22
N LYS A 370 -15.81 -11.22 -16.51
CA LYS A 370 -16.82 -11.57 -17.55
C LYS A 370 -17.76 -12.73 -17.19
N LEU A 371 -17.31 -13.66 -16.34
CA LEU A 371 -18.07 -14.85 -15.91
C LEU A 371 -18.91 -14.62 -14.65
N ARG A 372 -18.72 -13.50 -13.94
CA ARG A 372 -19.38 -13.22 -12.66
C ARG A 372 -20.50 -12.19 -12.85
N LYS A 373 -21.74 -12.65 -12.74
CA LYS A 373 -22.94 -11.80 -12.87
C LYS A 373 -23.26 -10.97 -11.63
N LYS A 374 -22.69 -11.32 -10.47
CA LYS A 374 -22.96 -10.67 -9.19
C LYS A 374 -22.05 -9.47 -8.96
N ILE A 375 -22.66 -8.30 -8.81
CA ILE A 375 -21.99 -7.02 -8.58
C ILE A 375 -22.24 -6.48 -7.16
N ASP A 376 -22.94 -7.22 -6.29
CA ASP A 376 -23.18 -6.80 -4.90
C ASP A 376 -21.87 -6.50 -4.17
N ASP A 377 -20.89 -7.39 -4.25
CA ASP A 377 -19.58 -7.19 -3.61
C ASP A 377 -18.86 -5.90 -4.08
N VAL A 378 -18.96 -5.54 -5.38
CA VAL A 378 -18.30 -4.31 -5.88
C VAL A 378 -19.05 -3.06 -5.46
N LEU A 379 -20.37 -3.13 -5.32
CA LEU A 379 -21.18 -2.03 -4.81
C LEU A 379 -20.89 -1.77 -3.34
N ASP A 380 -20.74 -2.84 -2.55
CA ASP A 380 -20.41 -2.75 -1.13
C ASP A 380 -18.99 -2.16 -0.95
N ALA A 381 -17.98 -2.66 -1.68
CA ALA A 381 -16.62 -2.10 -1.68
C ALA A 381 -16.58 -0.63 -2.16
N LEU A 382 -17.31 -0.27 -3.23
CA LEU A 382 -17.38 1.11 -3.71
C LEU A 382 -18.06 2.03 -2.69
N CYS A 383 -19.13 1.57 -2.04
CA CYS A 383 -19.83 2.31 -0.99
C CYS A 383 -18.86 2.66 0.16
N LEU A 384 -18.07 1.68 0.61
CA LEU A 384 -17.05 1.90 1.63
C LEU A 384 -15.96 2.87 1.18
N ALA A 385 -15.51 2.79 -0.07
CA ALA A 385 -14.50 3.70 -0.61
C ALA A 385 -15.02 5.16 -0.64
N ILE A 386 -16.28 5.36 -1.04
CA ILE A 386 -16.93 6.68 -1.06
C ILE A 386 -17.11 7.22 0.36
N VAL A 387 -17.59 6.40 1.29
CA VAL A 387 -17.74 6.77 2.70
C VAL A 387 -16.41 7.18 3.32
N GLY A 388 -15.34 6.45 3.03
CA GLY A 388 -14.00 6.82 3.48
C GLY A 388 -13.55 8.15 2.88
N ARG A 389 -13.79 8.40 1.58
CA ARG A 389 -13.46 9.68 0.94
C ARG A 389 -14.22 10.86 1.58
N LEU A 390 -15.52 10.68 1.85
CA LEU A 390 -16.32 11.69 2.54
C LEU A 390 -15.82 11.91 3.98
N GLY A 391 -15.44 10.84 4.68
CA GLY A 391 -14.87 10.91 6.02
C GLY A 391 -13.53 11.65 6.08
N CYS A 392 -12.65 11.51 5.07
CA CYS A 392 -11.44 12.32 4.97
C CYS A 392 -11.73 13.83 4.84
N ASN A 393 -12.84 14.19 4.19
CA ASN A 393 -13.21 15.59 3.96
C ASN A 393 -13.98 16.21 5.13
N ASP A 394 -14.96 15.49 5.68
CA ASP A 394 -15.93 15.99 6.66
C ASP A 394 -15.70 15.44 8.08
N GLY A 395 -14.73 14.52 8.24
CA GLY A 395 -14.43 13.80 9.47
C GLY A 395 -15.25 12.51 9.62
N TYR A 396 -14.82 11.66 10.55
CA TYR A 396 -15.46 10.39 10.88
C TYR A 396 -16.24 10.42 12.19
N ARG A 397 -17.31 9.65 12.26
CA ARG A 397 -17.97 9.25 13.51
C ARG A 397 -17.97 7.72 13.60
N THR A 398 -18.13 7.23 14.80
CA THR A 398 -18.15 5.79 15.07
C THR A 398 -19.45 5.39 15.74
N ILE A 399 -19.82 4.13 15.60
CA ILE A 399 -20.84 3.48 16.41
C ILE A 399 -20.10 2.46 17.27
N PRO A 400 -20.19 2.52 18.60
CA PRO A 400 -20.67 3.67 19.38
C PRO A 400 -19.76 4.91 19.23
N ASP A 401 -20.24 6.09 19.63
CA ASP A 401 -19.45 7.35 19.59
C ASP A 401 -18.15 7.28 20.42
N LEU A 402 -18.18 6.49 21.52
CA LEU A 402 -17.01 6.16 22.33
C LEU A 402 -16.74 4.66 22.23
N PRO A 403 -15.84 4.23 21.33
CA PRO A 403 -15.60 2.82 21.08
C PRO A 403 -14.90 2.15 22.26
N TYR A 404 -15.30 0.92 22.55
CA TYR A 404 -14.61 0.07 23.49
C TYR A 404 -13.46 -0.66 22.80
N GLN A 405 -12.40 -0.98 23.53
CA GLN A 405 -11.33 -1.84 23.02
C GLN A 405 -11.56 -3.29 23.46
N ASP A 406 -11.22 -4.22 22.58
CA ASP A 406 -11.06 -5.62 22.98
C ASP A 406 -9.76 -5.82 23.79
N CYS A 407 -9.54 -7.04 24.29
CA CYS A 407 -8.37 -7.39 25.09
C CYS A 407 -7.01 -7.21 24.37
N THR A 408 -7.03 -7.02 23.04
CA THR A 408 -5.84 -6.85 22.21
C THR A 408 -5.59 -5.40 21.78
N GLY A 409 -6.43 -4.47 22.21
CA GLY A 409 -6.35 -3.03 21.89
C GLY A 409 -6.98 -2.64 20.55
N LEU A 410 -7.80 -3.51 19.94
CA LEU A 410 -8.58 -3.16 18.75
C LEU A 410 -9.89 -2.47 19.16
N ASN A 411 -10.19 -1.33 18.55
CA ASN A 411 -11.47 -0.65 18.75
C ASN A 411 -12.61 -1.46 18.13
N MET A 412 -13.59 -1.81 18.96
CA MET A 412 -14.85 -2.42 18.55
C MET A 412 -15.82 -1.33 18.09
N GLN A 413 -15.78 -1.03 16.79
CA GLN A 413 -16.52 0.11 16.24
C GLN A 413 -16.90 -0.07 14.77
N ILE A 414 -17.98 0.57 14.35
CA ILE A 414 -18.32 0.76 12.94
C ILE A 414 -18.06 2.22 12.58
N THR A 415 -17.22 2.46 11.57
CA THR A 415 -16.75 3.78 11.16
C THR A 415 -17.55 4.30 9.97
N VAL A 416 -18.06 5.53 10.05
CA VAL A 416 -18.76 6.20 8.95
C VAL A 416 -18.39 7.70 8.90
N PHE A 417 -18.73 8.39 7.82
CA PHE A 417 -18.52 9.84 7.72
C PHE A 417 -19.46 10.62 8.66
N LYS A 418 -19.03 11.82 9.09
CA LYS A 418 -19.89 12.78 9.79
C LYS A 418 -20.80 13.46 8.78
N ARG A 419 -22.11 13.41 9.03
CA ARG A 419 -23.08 14.19 8.26
C ARG A 419 -23.05 15.64 8.79
N LYS A 420 -22.91 16.61 7.89
CA LYS A 420 -23.01 18.04 8.23
C LYS A 420 -24.40 18.41 8.74
#